data_AF-A0A356W6Q5-F1
#
_entry.id   AF-A0A356W6Q5-F1
#
_cell.length_a   1.000
_cell.length_b   1.000
_cell.length_c   1.000
_cell.angle_alpha   90.00
_cell.angle_beta   90.00
_cell.angle_gamma   90.00
#
_symmetry.space_group_name_H-M   'P 1'
#
loop_
_entity.id
_entity.type
_entity.pdbx_description
1 polymer ?
#
loop_
_entity_poly.entity_id
_entity_poly.type
_entity_poly.pdbx_seq_one_letter_code
_entity_poly.pdbx_strand_id
1 'polypeptide(L)'
;HATGKPVVMVNFSGSAMALNWEDENLPAIVQAFYPGEQAGKAIAELLWGDFSPSGRLPVTFYKSVDDLPDFLDYSMANRTYKY
;
A
#
# COMPACT_ATOMS: atom_id res chain seq x y z
N HIS A 1 2.26 18.98 -0.09
CA HIS A 1 3.40 19.23 -1.02
C HIS A 1 3.30 20.66 -1.53
N ALA A 2 4.26 21.51 -1.15
CA ALA A 2 4.18 22.95 -1.37
C ALA A 2 4.72 23.42 -2.74
N THR A 3 5.39 22.54 -3.48
CA THR A 3 6.16 22.90 -4.68
C THR A 3 5.38 22.77 -5.98
N GLY A 4 4.15 22.22 -5.95
CA GLY A 4 3.35 21.93 -7.15
C GLY A 4 3.89 20.79 -8.03
N LYS A 5 4.99 20.15 -7.64
CA LYS A 5 5.55 19.01 -8.37
C LYS A 5 4.78 17.73 -8.06
N PRO A 6 4.49 16.86 -9.05
CA PRO A 6 3.97 15.53 -8.79
C PRO A 6 4.90 14.75 -7.87
N VAL A 7 4.32 14.06 -6.88
CA VAL A 7 5.05 13.21 -5.94
C VAL A 7 4.45 11.82 -5.99
N VAL A 8 5.26 10.81 -6.29
CA VAL A 8 4.87 9.41 -6.19
C VAL A 8 5.53 8.85 -4.93
N MET A 9 4.72 8.32 -4.01
CA MET A 9 5.26 7.61 -2.85
C MET A 9 5.44 6.14 -3.17
N VAL A 10 6.59 5.58 -2.81
CA VAL A 10 6.79 4.14 -2.75
C VAL A 10 6.87 3.73 -1.28
N ASN A 11 5.89 2.97 -0.81
CA ASN A 11 5.75 2.58 0.59
C ASN A 11 6.42 1.22 0.85
N PHE A 12 7.49 1.26 1.63
CA PHE A 12 8.21 0.09 2.14
C PHE A 12 7.83 -0.13 3.61
N SER A 13 6.76 -0.88 3.83
CA SER A 13 6.25 -1.18 5.17
C SER A 13 6.10 -2.68 5.38
N GLY A 14 6.33 -3.16 6.61
CA GLY A 14 6.12 -4.58 6.96
C GLY A 14 4.67 -4.95 7.24
N SER A 15 3.78 -3.96 7.32
CA SER A 15 2.37 -4.13 7.66
C SER A 15 1.50 -3.14 6.89
N ALA A 16 0.19 -3.32 7.02
CA ALA A 16 -0.78 -2.30 6.67
C ALA A 16 -0.55 -1.05 7.53
N MET A 17 -0.34 0.09 6.89
CA MET A 17 -0.19 1.39 7.54
C MET A 17 -1.42 2.24 7.20
N ALA A 18 -1.86 3.08 8.12
CA ALA A 18 -2.82 4.12 7.78
C ALA A 18 -2.12 5.16 6.89
N LEU A 19 -2.55 5.27 5.63
CA LEU A 19 -1.97 6.16 4.61
C LEU A 19 -2.93 7.31 4.25
N ASN A 20 -3.68 7.81 5.24
CA ASN A 20 -4.80 8.73 5.00
C ASN A 20 -4.36 10.02 4.31
N TRP A 21 -3.28 10.64 4.81
CA TRP A 21 -2.80 11.89 4.23
C TRP A 21 -2.23 11.64 2.82
N GLU A 22 -1.51 10.55 2.64
CA GLU A 22 -0.92 10.16 1.37
C GLU A 22 -1.98 9.89 0.32
N ASP A 23 -3.05 9.17 0.67
CA ASP A 23 -4.18 8.85 -0.23
C ASP A 23 -4.95 10.11 -0.64
N GLU A 24 -5.12 11.05 0.29
CA GLU A 24 -5.83 12.31 0.03
C GLU A 24 -5.00 13.33 -0.76
N ASN A 25 -3.67 13.31 -0.61
CA ASN A 25 -2.83 14.41 -1.08
C ASN A 25 -1.87 14.00 -2.20
N LEU A 26 -1.48 12.72 -2.32
CA LEU A 26 -0.55 12.28 -3.36
C LEU A 26 -1.27 11.75 -4.59
N PRO A 27 -0.78 12.06 -5.81
CA PRO A 27 -1.37 11.55 -7.04
C PRO A 27 -1.17 10.04 -7.24
N ALA A 28 -0.19 9.42 -6.56
CA ALA A 28 0.06 7.98 -6.68
C ALA A 28 0.83 7.42 -5.47
N ILE A 29 0.48 6.18 -5.10
CA ILE A 29 1.13 5.38 -4.06
C ILE A 29 1.43 3.99 -4.64
N VAL A 30 2.67 3.53 -4.50
CA VAL A 30 3.11 2.17 -4.82
C VAL A 30 3.41 1.43 -3.52
N GLN A 31 2.62 0.40 -3.20
CA GLN A 31 2.91 -0.48 -2.06
C GLN A 31 3.96 -1.53 -2.45
N ALA A 32 5.14 -1.50 -1.82
CA ALA A 32 6.24 -2.40 -2.13
C ALA A 32 6.52 -3.46 -1.03
N PHE A 33 6.04 -3.25 0.19
CA PHE A 33 6.33 -4.10 1.36
C PHE A 33 7.84 -4.32 1.58
N TYR A 34 8.29 -5.58 1.63
CA TYR A 34 9.69 -6.01 1.63
C TYR A 34 10.03 -6.67 0.29
N PRO A 35 10.33 -5.90 -0.76
CA PRO A 35 10.45 -6.38 -2.14
C PRO A 35 11.78 -7.09 -2.48
N GLY A 36 12.67 -7.27 -1.51
CA GLY A 36 13.97 -7.92 -1.69
C GLY A 36 15.01 -7.07 -2.45
N GLU A 37 16.10 -7.71 -2.86
CA GLU A 37 17.27 -7.04 -3.46
C GLU A 37 17.01 -6.43 -4.85
N GLN A 38 16.06 -6.97 -5.61
CA GLN A 38 15.74 -6.50 -6.96
C GLN A 38 14.76 -5.31 -6.98
N ALA A 39 14.36 -4.84 -5.81
CA ALA A 39 13.33 -3.81 -5.66
C ALA A 39 13.63 -2.52 -6.43
N GLY A 40 14.88 -2.04 -6.37
CA GLY A 40 15.27 -0.80 -7.04
C GLY A 40 15.02 -0.87 -8.56
N LYS A 41 15.38 -1.99 -9.18
CA LYS A 41 15.14 -2.23 -10.61
C LYS A 41 13.65 -2.36 -10.90
N ALA A 42 12.95 -3.23 -10.17
CA ALA A 42 11.53 -3.49 -10.41
C ALA A 42 10.66 -2.22 -10.23
N ILE A 43 10.96 -1.38 -9.24
CA ILE A 43 10.25 -0.12 -9.01
C ILE A 43 10.56 0.90 -10.11
N ALA A 44 11.81 1.00 -10.55
CA ALA A 44 12.17 1.89 -11.65
C ALA A 44 11.45 1.51 -12.96
N GLU A 45 11.48 0.23 -13.32
CA GLU A 45 10.79 -0.31 -14.50
C GLU A 45 9.27 -0.07 -14.42
N LEU A 46 8.66 -0.27 -13.25
CA LEU A 46 7.24 0.05 -13.02
C LEU A 46 6.94 1.54 -13.24
N LEU A 47 7.75 2.44 -12.67
CA LEU A 47 7.54 3.89 -12.76
C LEU A 47 7.81 4.43 -14.18
N TRP A 48 8.67 3.77 -14.95
CA TRP A 48 8.91 4.08 -16.36
C TRP A 48 7.89 3.45 -17.31
N GLY A 49 7.01 2.59 -16.80
CA GLY A 49 5.95 1.97 -17.58
C GLY A 49 6.39 0.76 -18.40
N ASP A 50 7.52 0.14 -18.06
CA ASP A 50 8.00 -1.10 -18.72
C ASP A 50 7.03 -2.27 -18.48
N PHE A 51 6.26 -2.22 -17.39
CA PHE A 51 5.11 -3.09 -17.16
C PHE A 51 4.01 -2.37 -16.35
N SER A 52 2.77 -2.86 -16.47
CA SER A 52 1.65 -2.39 -15.65
C SER A 52 1.61 -3.08 -14.29
N PRO A 53 1.27 -2.37 -13.20
CA PRO A 53 1.17 -2.97 -11.87
C PRO A 53 0.06 -4.04 -11.86
N SER A 54 0.39 -5.23 -11.36
CA SER A 54 -0.53 -6.38 -11.27
C SER A 54 -0.78 -6.86 -9.83
N GLY A 55 -0.09 -6.27 -8.86
CA GLY A 55 -0.26 -6.60 -7.44
C GLY A 55 -1.66 -6.30 -6.92
N ARG A 56 -2.15 -7.15 -6.02
CA ARG A 56 -3.37 -6.93 -5.24
C ARG A 56 -3.02 -6.93 -3.76
N LEU A 57 -3.65 -6.05 -2.99
CA LEU A 57 -3.44 -6.01 -1.56
C LEU A 57 -3.90 -7.34 -0.94
N PRO A 58 -3.01 -8.09 -0.26
CA PRO A 58 -3.41 -9.30 0.44
C PRO A 58 -4.09 -8.99 1.76
N VAL A 59 -4.11 -7.72 2.17
CA VAL A 59 -4.49 -7.23 3.49
C VAL A 59 -5.34 -5.96 3.36
N THR A 60 -6.26 -5.73 4.28
CA THR A 60 -6.99 -4.46 4.35
C THR A 60 -6.12 -3.39 5.03
N PHE A 61 -6.02 -2.22 4.41
CA PHE A 61 -5.41 -1.02 5.01
C PHE A 61 -6.53 -0.18 5.63
N TYR A 62 -6.59 -0.15 6.96
CA TYR A 62 -7.60 0.61 7.71
C TYR A 62 -7.19 2.08 7.85
N LYS A 63 -8.18 2.98 7.97
CA LYS A 63 -7.93 4.41 8.16
C LYS A 63 -7.56 4.74 9.60
N SER A 64 -8.16 4.04 10.56
CA SER A 64 -7.83 4.13 11.98
C SER A 64 -7.73 2.74 12.60
N VAL A 65 -7.13 2.69 13.79
CA VAL A 65 -7.22 1.52 14.68
C VAL A 65 -8.66 1.26 15.14
N ASP A 66 -9.52 2.28 15.13
CA ASP A 66 -10.94 2.15 15.49
C ASP A 66 -11.75 1.37 14.45
N ASP A 67 -11.25 1.29 13.20
CA ASP A 67 -11.87 0.49 12.13
C ASP A 67 -11.44 -0.99 12.21
N LEU A 68 -10.53 -1.34 13.12
CA LEU A 68 -10.11 -2.72 13.29
C LEU A 68 -11.27 -3.55 13.85
N PRO A 69 -11.49 -4.77 13.32
CA PRO A 69 -12.39 -5.71 13.97
C PRO A 69 -11.85 -6.10 15.35
N ASP A 70 -12.73 -6.61 16.21
CA ASP A 70 -12.32 -7.14 17.51
C ASP A 70 -11.19 -8.15 17.33
N PHE A 71 -10.14 -8.00 18.14
CA PHE A 71 -8.97 -8.86 18.11
C PHE A 71 -9.32 -10.34 18.33
N LEU A 72 -10.37 -10.61 19.11
CA LEU A 72 -10.86 -11.95 19.41
C LEU A 72 -11.90 -12.47 18.41
N ASP A 73 -12.31 -11.65 17.44
CA ASP A 73 -13.23 -12.09 16.39
C ASP A 73 -12.47 -12.84 15.29
N TYR A 74 -12.67 -14.15 15.24
CA TYR A 74 -12.14 -15.05 14.21
C TYR A 74 -13.19 -15.48 13.19
N SER A 75 -14.36 -14.82 13.15
CA SER A 75 -15.45 -15.16 12.22
C SER A 75 -15.09 -14.95 10.75
N MET A 76 -14.03 -14.16 10.47
CA MET A 76 -13.58 -13.76 9.14
C MET A 76 -14.63 -12.98 8.33
N ALA A 77 -15.72 -12.52 8.96
CA ALA A 77 -16.72 -11.69 8.31
C ALA A 77 -16.10 -10.39 7.80
N ASN A 78 -16.36 -10.04 6.53
CA ASN A 78 -15.82 -8.85 5.85
C ASN A 78 -14.28 -8.73 5.84
N ARG A 79 -13.53 -9.83 6.01
CA ARG A 79 -12.06 -9.83 5.90
C ARG A 79 -11.60 -10.23 4.49
N THR A 80 -10.59 -9.54 3.98
CA THR A 80 -10.03 -9.75 2.62
C THR A 80 -9.10 -10.97 2.52
N TYR A 81 -8.58 -11.46 3.66
CA TYR A 81 -7.78 -12.67 3.71
C TYR A 81 -8.68 -13.91 3.65
N LYS A 82 -8.74 -14.56 2.49
CA LYS A 82 -9.36 -15.88 2.33
C LYS A 82 -8.27 -16.92 2.10
N TYR A 83 -7.77 -17.51 3.19
CA TYR A 83 -7.09 -18.81 3.17
C TYR A 83 -7.57 -19.60 4.38
#